data_AF-A0A7Y4W7U6-F1
#
_entry.id   AF-A0A7Y4W7U6-F1
#
_cell.length_a   1.000
_cell.length_b   1.000
_cell.length_c   1.000
_cell.angle_alpha   90.00
_cell.angle_beta   90.00
_cell.angle_gamma   90.00
#
_symmetry.space_group_name_H-M   'P 1'
#
loop_
_entity.id
_entity.type
_entity.pdbx_description
1 polymer ?
#
loop_
_entity_poly.entity_id
_entity_poly.type
_entity_poly.pdbx_seq_one_letter_code
_entity_poly.pdbx_strand_id
1 'polypeptide(L)'
;MHPSKKFASTLILICSSAVSLSACSATPLVKSSAVSNARAGAPFTQSYVWYDGPLAQTVWVNPHALAEFNATPQSAKALSKADAQAKMSGAEHAPNGLRIWQVQQPTGIVTKALTVSNPTGQYSPVFHDGSSSSAQMRALPGNMIVYLNPTWDAAAVNQWIAAHQLEVVKKLNGGNNIFVFKTAPGLDALNKANALYQSGEVVAAFPDWWTEVTTR
;
A
#
# COMPACT_ATOMS: atom_id res chain seq x y z
N MET A 1 -7.98 22.74 52.29
CA MET A 1 -8.98 22.06 53.16
C MET A 1 -9.58 20.88 52.40
N HIS A 2 -9.12 19.67 52.72
CA HIS A 2 -9.81 18.39 52.44
C HIS A 2 -10.85 18.14 53.55
N PRO A 3 -11.94 17.38 53.27
CA PRO A 3 -11.97 15.94 53.60
C PRO A 3 -12.70 15.10 52.53
N SER A 4 -12.18 13.95 52.08
CA SER A 4 -12.15 12.63 52.73
C SER A 4 -13.53 12.08 53.12
N LYS A 5 -14.00 11.05 52.40
CA LYS A 5 -14.99 10.08 52.90
C LYS A 5 -14.48 8.65 52.69
N LYS A 6 -14.71 7.86 53.74
CA LYS A 6 -14.10 6.58 54.10
C LYS A 6 -14.99 5.38 53.74
N PHE A 7 -14.32 4.27 53.41
CA PHE A 7 -14.46 2.86 53.84
C PHE A 7 -15.78 2.07 53.91
N ALA A 8 -15.57 0.75 53.80
CA ALA A 8 -16.34 -0.44 54.24
C ALA A 8 -17.11 -1.16 53.12
N SER A 9 -17.13 -2.49 52.98
CA SER A 9 -16.52 -3.59 53.75
C SER A 9 -16.57 -4.88 52.92
N THR A 10 -15.59 -5.73 53.16
CA THR A 10 -15.41 -7.13 52.74
C THR A 10 -16.60 -8.06 53.02
N LEU A 11 -16.88 -9.00 52.11
CA LEU A 11 -17.46 -10.30 52.49
C LEU A 11 -16.73 -11.43 51.74
N ILE A 12 -16.12 -12.31 52.52
CA ILE A 12 -15.49 -13.57 52.13
C ILE A 12 -16.57 -14.66 52.22
N LEU A 13 -16.70 -15.50 51.19
CA LEU A 13 -17.30 -16.83 51.35
C LEU A 13 -16.39 -17.89 50.74
N ILE A 14 -15.87 -18.72 51.63
CA ILE A 14 -15.10 -19.94 51.38
C ILE A 14 -16.11 -21.06 51.10
N CYS A 15 -15.92 -21.81 50.02
CA CYS A 15 -16.48 -23.15 49.89
C CYS A 15 -15.40 -24.05 49.28
N SER A 16 -14.85 -24.91 50.15
CA SER A 16 -13.97 -26.03 49.82
C SER A 16 -14.80 -27.30 49.77
N SER A 17 -14.43 -28.22 48.87
CA SER A 17 -14.61 -29.71 48.85
C SER A 17 -15.07 -30.16 47.46
N ALA A 18 -14.70 -31.30 46.89
CA ALA A 18 -13.57 -32.22 47.01
C ALA A 18 -13.68 -33.17 45.80
N VAL A 19 -12.54 -33.51 45.22
CA VAL A 19 -12.12 -34.74 44.50
C VAL A 19 -13.17 -35.67 43.88
N SER A 20 -13.00 -35.98 42.60
CA SER A 20 -13.21 -37.34 42.07
C SER A 20 -12.20 -37.62 40.95
N LEU A 21 -11.40 -38.67 41.13
CA LEU A 21 -10.53 -39.26 40.11
C LEU A 21 -11.39 -40.11 39.16
N SER A 22 -11.16 -39.96 37.86
CA SER A 22 -11.43 -41.00 36.86
C SER A 22 -10.25 -41.07 35.89
N ALA A 23 -9.67 -42.27 35.79
CA ALA A 23 -8.60 -42.65 34.87
C ALA A 23 -9.18 -43.27 33.58
N CYS A 24 -8.30 -43.47 32.59
CA CYS A 24 -8.49 -44.12 31.28
C CYS A 24 -9.21 -43.23 30.23
N SER A 25 -8.72 -42.99 29.02
CA SER A 25 -7.78 -43.72 28.17
C SER A 25 -7.06 -42.77 27.22
N ALA A 26 -5.77 -43.00 27.00
CA ALA A 26 -4.98 -42.30 26.00
C ALA A 26 -5.35 -42.78 24.58
N THR A 27 -5.94 -41.90 23.78
CA THR A 27 -5.89 -41.97 22.32
C THR A 27 -4.78 -41.04 21.83
N PRO A 28 -3.89 -41.46 20.92
CA PRO A 28 -2.93 -40.55 20.32
C PRO A 28 -3.70 -39.51 19.50
N LEU A 29 -3.78 -38.29 20.03
CA LEU A 29 -4.22 -37.14 19.28
C LEU A 29 -3.23 -36.96 18.13
N VAL A 30 -3.70 -37.24 16.93
CA VAL A 30 -3.06 -36.86 15.67
C VAL A 30 -2.63 -35.41 15.84
N LYS A 31 -1.32 -35.14 15.70
CA LYS A 31 -0.80 -33.80 15.51
C LYS A 31 -1.45 -33.26 14.24
N SER A 32 -2.62 -32.63 14.39
CA SER A 32 -3.02 -31.57 13.47
C SER A 32 -1.90 -30.56 13.58
N SER A 33 -1.09 -30.50 12.53
CA SER A 33 -0.27 -29.34 12.22
C SER A 33 -1.23 -28.16 12.14
N ALA A 34 -1.50 -27.53 13.28
CA ALA A 34 -1.95 -26.17 13.31
C ALA A 34 -0.93 -25.42 12.48
N VAL A 35 -1.39 -24.89 11.35
CA VAL A 35 -0.69 -23.94 10.52
C VAL A 35 -0.25 -22.83 11.48
N SER A 36 0.99 -22.93 11.93
CA SER A 36 1.57 -22.03 12.90
C SER A 36 1.74 -20.70 12.19
N ASN A 37 0.79 -19.81 12.45
CA ASN A 37 0.92 -18.36 12.49
C ASN A 37 2.09 -17.81 11.67
N ALA A 38 1.78 -17.29 10.48
CA ALA A 38 2.58 -16.28 9.85
C ALA A 38 2.93 -15.24 10.93
N ARG A 39 4.21 -15.20 11.32
CA ARG A 39 4.73 -14.26 12.30
C ARG A 39 4.33 -12.86 11.82
N ALA A 40 3.42 -12.19 12.51
CA ALA A 40 3.09 -10.81 12.24
C ALA A 40 4.41 -10.03 12.26
N GLY A 41 4.83 -9.55 11.09
CA GLY A 41 6.05 -8.76 10.97
C GLY A 41 5.98 -7.52 11.85
N ALA A 42 7.13 -6.93 12.18
CA ALA A 42 7.14 -5.62 12.81
C ALA A 42 6.28 -4.63 12.00
N PRO A 43 5.52 -3.75 12.66
CA PRO A 43 4.66 -2.82 11.94
C PRO A 43 5.50 -1.90 11.05
N PHE A 44 4.95 -1.56 9.88
CA PHE A 44 5.50 -0.53 9.03
C PHE A 44 5.49 0.81 9.77
N THR A 45 6.56 1.58 9.63
CA THR A 45 6.76 2.85 10.36
C THR A 45 6.60 4.09 9.49
N GLN A 46 6.72 3.92 8.17
CA GLN A 46 6.58 5.00 7.19
C GLN A 46 5.21 4.94 6.55
N SER A 47 4.50 6.07 6.52
CA SER A 47 3.17 6.20 5.93
C SER A 47 3.05 7.45 5.07
N TYR A 48 2.11 7.42 4.14
CA TYR A 48 1.70 8.55 3.31
C TYR A 48 0.19 8.71 3.36
N VAL A 49 -0.26 9.94 3.15
CA VAL A 49 -1.68 10.25 2.93
C VAL A 49 -1.91 10.40 1.44
N TRP A 50 -3.04 9.92 0.94
CA TRP A 50 -3.57 10.26 -0.38
C TRP A 50 -5.06 10.58 -0.25
N TYR A 51 -5.64 11.24 -1.25
CA TYR A 51 -7.02 11.70 -1.19
C TYR A 51 -7.89 10.96 -2.20
N ASP A 52 -8.88 10.22 -1.71
CA ASP A 52 -9.94 9.62 -2.51
C ASP A 52 -11.16 10.56 -2.52
N GLY A 53 -11.11 11.56 -3.43
CA GLY A 53 -12.00 12.71 -3.36
C GLY A 53 -11.86 13.42 -2.01
N PRO A 54 -12.94 13.61 -1.23
CA PRO A 54 -12.86 14.30 0.06
C PRO A 54 -12.22 13.46 1.18
N LEU A 55 -11.98 12.17 0.95
CA LEU A 55 -11.52 11.24 1.98
C LEU A 55 -10.00 11.15 2.00
N ALA A 56 -9.38 11.53 3.13
CA ALA A 56 -7.98 11.26 3.37
C ALA A 56 -7.78 9.78 3.73
N GLN A 57 -6.95 9.09 2.95
CA GLN A 57 -6.59 7.69 3.13
C GLN A 57 -5.12 7.59 3.53
N THR A 58 -4.80 6.68 4.46
CA THR A 58 -3.41 6.44 4.87
C THR A 58 -2.93 5.12 4.29
N VAL A 59 -1.73 5.14 3.69
CA VAL A 59 -1.03 3.95 3.21
C VAL A 59 0.33 3.84 3.86
N TRP A 60 0.77 2.61 4.11
CA TRP A 60 2.01 2.29 4.81
C TRP A 60 3.01 1.66 3.87
N VAL A 61 4.24 2.14 3.86
CA VAL A 61 5.30 1.61 2.99
C VAL A 61 5.83 0.32 3.58
N ASN A 62 5.89 -0.72 2.76
CA ASN A 62 6.71 -1.88 3.06
C ASN A 62 8.16 -1.56 2.64
N PRO A 63 9.11 -1.40 3.58
CA PRO A 63 10.47 -0.99 3.25
C PRO A 63 11.26 -2.07 2.50
N HIS A 64 10.75 -3.30 2.41
CA HIS A 64 11.43 -4.45 1.82
C HIS A 64 10.66 -5.08 0.66
N ALA A 65 9.61 -4.44 0.16
CA ALA A 65 8.86 -4.92 -1.00
C ALA A 65 8.78 -3.87 -2.11
N LEU A 66 9.16 -4.28 -3.33
CA LEU A 66 9.21 -3.44 -4.51
C LEU A 66 8.34 -4.04 -5.62
N ALA A 67 7.44 -3.25 -6.17
CA ALA A 67 6.69 -3.59 -7.37
C ALA A 67 7.47 -3.17 -8.62
N GLU A 68 7.62 -4.10 -9.56
CA GLU A 68 8.13 -3.88 -10.91
C GLU A 68 6.96 -4.01 -11.89
N PHE A 69 6.63 -2.93 -12.59
CA PHE A 69 5.60 -2.90 -13.61
C PHE A 69 6.20 -3.04 -15.01
N ASN A 70 5.43 -3.61 -15.94
CA ASN A 70 5.89 -3.88 -17.31
C ASN A 70 7.23 -4.63 -17.31
N ALA A 71 7.32 -5.66 -16.48
CA ALA A 71 8.56 -6.36 -16.20
C ALA A 71 9.18 -6.98 -17.46
N THR A 72 10.50 -6.83 -17.60
CA THR A 72 11.31 -7.38 -18.68
C THR A 72 12.47 -8.20 -18.11
N PRO A 73 13.15 -9.04 -18.92
CA PRO A 73 14.38 -9.68 -18.47
C PRO A 73 15.49 -8.67 -18.11
N GLN A 74 15.53 -7.51 -18.77
CA GLN A 74 16.53 -6.48 -18.53
C GLN A 74 16.30 -5.76 -17.19
N SER A 75 15.04 -5.44 -16.87
CA SER A 75 14.70 -4.80 -15.60
C SER A 75 14.91 -5.74 -14.41
N ALA A 76 14.63 -7.04 -14.55
CA ALA A 76 14.98 -8.04 -13.53
C ALA A 76 16.50 -8.13 -13.27
N LYS A 77 17.33 -8.07 -14.33
CA LYS A 77 18.80 -8.02 -14.19
C LYS A 77 19.26 -6.74 -13.48
N ALA A 78 18.68 -5.60 -13.83
CA ALA A 78 18.99 -4.33 -13.16
C ALA A 78 18.64 -4.38 -11.67
N LEU A 79 17.50 -4.97 -11.33
CA LEU A 79 17.06 -5.16 -9.95
C LEU A 79 18.00 -6.10 -9.18
N SER A 80 18.41 -7.21 -9.78
CA SER A 80 19.40 -8.13 -9.18
C SER A 80 20.77 -7.48 -8.99
N LYS A 81 21.13 -6.48 -9.82
CA LYS A 81 22.36 -5.69 -9.66
C LYS A 81 22.22 -4.64 -8.55
N ALA A 82 21.04 -4.02 -8.43
CA ALA A 82 20.76 -3.06 -7.37
C ALA A 82 20.64 -3.72 -5.99
N ASP A 83 20.14 -4.96 -5.95
CA ASP A 83 20.08 -5.79 -4.76
C ASP A 83 20.29 -7.27 -5.13
N ALA A 84 21.49 -7.79 -4.84
CA ALA A 84 21.86 -9.17 -5.14
C ALA A 84 21.07 -10.22 -4.33
N GLN A 85 20.38 -9.81 -3.27
CA GLN A 85 19.53 -10.69 -2.46
C GLN A 85 18.04 -10.58 -2.83
N ALA A 86 17.72 -9.80 -3.87
CA ALA A 86 16.34 -9.65 -4.30
C ALA A 86 15.72 -10.97 -4.74
N LYS A 87 14.51 -11.25 -4.28
CA LYS A 87 13.75 -12.46 -4.61
C LYS A 87 12.33 -12.08 -5.00
N MET A 88 11.85 -12.64 -6.11
CA MET A 88 10.46 -12.46 -6.49
C MET A 88 9.55 -13.18 -5.49
N SER A 89 8.53 -12.47 -4.98
CA SER A 89 7.47 -13.06 -4.17
C SER A 89 6.27 -13.41 -5.06
N GLY A 90 5.92 -14.69 -5.10
CA GLY A 90 4.80 -15.18 -5.90
C GLY A 90 5.13 -15.32 -7.38
N ALA A 91 4.08 -15.51 -8.19
CA ALA A 91 4.17 -15.54 -9.64
C ALA A 91 4.03 -14.13 -10.23
N GLU A 92 4.48 -13.94 -11.47
CA GLU A 92 4.21 -12.73 -12.22
C GLU A 92 2.69 -12.58 -12.44
N HIS A 93 2.14 -11.41 -12.12
CA HIS A 93 0.72 -11.13 -12.27
C HIS A 93 0.44 -10.65 -13.69
N ALA A 94 -0.06 -11.56 -14.53
CA ALA A 94 -0.65 -11.23 -15.83
C ALA A 94 -2.03 -10.56 -15.64
N PRO A 95 -2.47 -9.63 -16.51
CA PRO A 95 -1.87 -9.29 -17.82
C PRO A 95 -0.82 -8.15 -17.79
N ASN A 96 -0.56 -7.52 -16.65
CA ASN A 96 0.18 -6.24 -16.61
C ASN A 96 1.70 -6.39 -16.42
N GLY A 97 2.22 -7.62 -16.44
CA GLY A 97 3.64 -7.90 -16.21
C GLY A 97 4.13 -7.37 -14.87
N LEU A 98 3.31 -7.45 -13.83
CA LEU A 98 3.66 -6.99 -12.48
C LEU A 98 4.42 -8.10 -11.75
N ARG A 99 5.60 -7.78 -11.22
CA ARG A 99 6.35 -8.62 -10.29
C ARG A 99 6.53 -7.90 -8.96
N ILE A 100 6.34 -8.63 -7.87
CA ILE A 100 6.67 -8.14 -6.54
C ILE A 100 7.99 -8.77 -6.11
N TRP A 101 8.92 -7.94 -5.66
CA TRP A 101 10.25 -8.33 -5.23
C TRP A 101 10.41 -8.05 -3.74
N GLN A 102 10.89 -9.05 -3.00
CA GLN A 102 11.46 -8.86 -1.68
C GLN A 102 12.91 -8.40 -1.84
N VAL A 103 13.24 -7.27 -1.25
CA VAL A 103 14.57 -6.65 -1.30
C VAL A 103 15.15 -6.53 0.11
N GLN A 104 16.45 -6.73 0.24
CA GLN A 104 17.15 -6.66 1.52
C GLN A 104 17.41 -5.21 1.92
N GLN A 105 17.71 -4.35 0.95
CA GLN A 105 17.90 -2.91 1.19
C GLN A 105 16.55 -2.19 1.24
N PRO A 106 16.43 -1.09 2.00
CA PRO A 106 15.24 -0.24 1.96
C PRO A 106 14.86 0.15 0.52
N THR A 107 13.59 0.07 0.19
CA THR A 107 13.07 0.33 -1.17
C THR A 107 13.49 1.68 -1.72
N GLY A 108 13.61 2.73 -0.89
CA GLY A 108 14.12 4.04 -1.31
C GLY A 108 15.58 4.04 -1.80
N ILE A 109 16.42 3.15 -1.27
CA ILE A 109 17.80 2.98 -1.75
C ILE A 109 17.80 2.22 -3.08
N VAL A 110 17.03 1.14 -3.16
CA VAL A 110 16.94 0.30 -4.37
C VAL A 110 16.35 1.08 -5.54
N THR A 111 15.26 1.82 -5.35
CA THR A 111 14.64 2.63 -6.40
C THR A 111 15.59 3.70 -6.92
N LYS A 112 16.33 4.38 -6.03
CA LYS A 112 17.32 5.37 -6.43
C LYS A 112 18.43 4.78 -7.31
N ALA A 113 18.93 3.58 -6.97
CA ALA A 113 19.91 2.88 -7.79
C ALA A 113 19.32 2.42 -9.14
N LEU A 114 18.05 2.01 -9.15
CA LEU A 114 17.33 1.59 -10.34
C LEU A 114 17.06 2.75 -11.31
N THR A 115 16.75 3.96 -10.82
CA THR A 115 16.59 5.15 -11.68
C THR A 115 17.85 5.46 -12.49
N VAL A 116 19.04 5.16 -11.95
CA VAL A 116 20.32 5.35 -12.64
C VAL A 116 20.63 4.20 -13.60
N SER A 117 20.42 2.95 -13.16
CA SER A 117 20.85 1.75 -13.90
C SER A 117 19.83 1.23 -14.91
N ASN A 118 18.56 1.57 -14.74
CA ASN A 118 17.46 1.24 -15.65
C ASN A 118 16.40 2.36 -15.64
N PRO A 119 16.70 3.53 -16.23
CA PRO A 119 15.84 4.72 -16.15
C PRO A 119 14.45 4.55 -16.79
N THR A 120 14.30 3.57 -17.69
CA THR A 120 13.01 3.23 -18.31
C THR A 120 12.22 2.18 -17.53
N GLY A 121 12.81 1.61 -16.47
CA GLY A 121 12.15 0.65 -15.59
C GLY A 121 11.08 1.31 -14.73
N GLN A 122 9.99 0.60 -14.49
CA GLN A 122 8.87 1.12 -13.71
C GLN A 122 8.82 0.45 -12.34
N TYR A 123 9.38 1.12 -11.35
CA TYR A 123 9.49 0.58 -10.00
C TYR A 123 8.74 1.44 -8.99
N SER A 124 8.00 0.79 -8.11
CA SER A 124 7.29 1.44 -7.00
C SER A 124 7.59 0.70 -5.71
N PRO A 125 7.78 1.39 -4.58
CA PRO A 125 7.57 0.76 -3.28
C PRO A 125 6.19 0.10 -3.24
N VAL A 126 6.09 -1.01 -2.51
CA VAL A 126 4.81 -1.60 -2.17
C VAL A 126 4.23 -0.88 -0.96
N PHE A 127 2.94 -0.61 -1.01
CA PHE A 127 2.17 0.02 0.04
C PHE A 127 1.11 -0.94 0.58
N HIS A 128 0.64 -0.68 1.79
CA HIS A 128 -0.44 -1.41 2.42
C HIS A 128 -1.47 -0.44 3.03
N ASP A 129 -2.75 -0.81 3.00
CA ASP A 129 -3.84 -0.03 3.60
C ASP A 129 -3.81 -0.04 5.15
N GLY A 130 -2.89 -0.79 5.74
CA GLY A 130 -2.64 -0.85 7.18
C GLY A 130 -1.16 -1.06 7.49
N SER A 131 -0.76 -0.85 8.74
CA SER A 131 0.63 -0.87 9.18
C SER A 131 1.28 -2.26 9.24
N SER A 132 0.71 -3.28 8.59
CA SER A 132 1.25 -4.64 8.60
C SER A 132 1.15 -5.29 7.23
N SER A 133 1.98 -6.30 6.98
CA SER A 133 2.04 -7.01 5.70
C SER A 133 0.79 -7.82 5.36
N SER A 134 -0.13 -8.03 6.32
CA SER A 134 -1.42 -8.70 6.09
C SER A 134 -2.51 -7.76 5.58
N ALA A 135 -2.29 -6.44 5.61
CA ALA A 135 -3.24 -5.48 5.06
C ALA A 135 -3.18 -5.46 3.52
N GLN A 136 -4.28 -5.01 2.89
CA GLN A 136 -4.44 -4.95 1.44
C GLN A 136 -3.24 -4.26 0.78
N MET A 137 -2.62 -4.94 -0.19
CA MET A 137 -1.44 -4.47 -0.89
C MET A 137 -1.81 -3.57 -2.07
N ARG A 138 -1.00 -2.52 -2.27
CA ARG A 138 -1.09 -1.57 -3.39
C ARG A 138 0.29 -1.18 -3.92
N ALA A 139 0.34 -0.68 -5.15
CA ALA A 139 1.54 -0.09 -5.73
C ALA A 139 1.17 0.97 -6.79
N LEU A 140 2.15 1.79 -7.16
CA LEU A 140 1.95 2.94 -8.04
C LEU A 140 2.67 2.72 -9.37
N PRO A 141 1.99 2.23 -10.43
CA PRO A 141 2.56 2.09 -11.77
C PRO A 141 2.96 3.44 -12.39
N GLY A 142 2.52 4.55 -11.80
CA GLY A 142 2.58 5.87 -12.38
C GLY A 142 1.23 6.27 -12.96
N ASN A 143 1.20 7.44 -13.56
CA ASN A 143 -0.02 8.17 -13.90
C ASN A 143 -0.82 8.65 -12.68
N MET A 144 -1.65 9.64 -12.93
CA MET A 144 -2.64 10.16 -11.99
C MET A 144 -3.95 10.44 -12.72
N ILE A 145 -5.06 10.28 -12.01
CA ILE A 145 -6.40 10.58 -12.48
C ILE A 145 -6.79 11.93 -11.88
N VAL A 146 -7.23 12.86 -12.73
CA VAL A 146 -7.60 14.20 -12.32
C VAL A 146 -8.99 14.54 -12.86
N TYR A 147 -9.83 15.04 -11.97
CA TYR A 147 -11.17 15.53 -12.24
C TYR A 147 -11.07 17.06 -12.29
N LEU A 148 -11.13 17.63 -13.49
CA LEU A 148 -11.17 19.08 -13.65
C LEU A 148 -12.60 19.58 -13.46
N ASN A 149 -12.76 20.91 -13.43
CA ASN A 149 -14.08 21.50 -13.36
C ASN A 149 -14.94 21.02 -14.56
N PRO A 150 -16.12 20.41 -14.30
CA PRO A 150 -16.95 19.84 -15.35
C PRO A 150 -17.60 20.90 -16.27
N THR A 151 -17.58 22.18 -15.88
CA THR A 151 -18.10 23.29 -16.67
C THR A 151 -17.05 23.95 -17.55
N TRP A 152 -15.77 23.57 -17.43
CA TRP A 152 -14.72 24.08 -18.32
C TRP A 152 -14.92 23.58 -19.74
N ASP A 153 -14.77 24.50 -20.69
CA ASP A 153 -14.72 24.15 -22.11
C ASP A 153 -13.33 23.59 -22.48
N ALA A 154 -13.19 23.21 -23.76
CA ALA A 154 -11.93 22.65 -24.25
C ALA A 154 -10.76 23.65 -24.17
N ALA A 155 -11.01 24.95 -24.32
CA ALA A 155 -9.96 25.97 -24.28
C ALA A 155 -9.41 26.14 -22.86
N ALA A 156 -10.30 26.24 -21.87
CA ALA A 156 -9.93 26.32 -20.46
C ALA A 156 -9.17 25.07 -19.99
N VAL A 157 -9.63 23.87 -20.38
CA VAL A 157 -8.92 22.62 -20.10
C VAL A 157 -7.51 22.64 -20.70
N ASN A 158 -7.38 22.98 -21.99
CA ASN A 158 -6.07 23.00 -22.65
C ASN A 158 -5.11 24.02 -22.04
N GLN A 159 -5.61 25.20 -21.66
CA GLN A 159 -4.82 26.22 -20.98
C GLN A 159 -4.30 25.73 -19.63
N TRP A 160 -5.16 25.08 -18.83
CA TRP A 160 -4.78 24.52 -17.54
C TRP A 160 -3.73 23.41 -17.69
N ILE A 161 -3.90 22.49 -18.65
CA ILE A 161 -2.95 21.41 -18.93
C ILE A 161 -1.57 21.98 -19.30
N ALA A 162 -1.54 23.02 -20.15
CA ALA A 162 -0.30 23.67 -20.55
C ALA A 162 0.39 24.38 -19.38
N ALA A 163 -0.37 25.04 -18.51
CA ALA A 163 0.17 25.73 -17.34
C ALA A 163 0.86 24.78 -16.34
N HIS A 164 0.32 23.57 -16.19
CA HIS A 164 0.87 22.54 -15.30
C HIS A 164 1.89 21.61 -15.98
N GLN A 165 2.16 21.80 -17.27
CA GLN A 165 3.09 20.99 -18.06
C GLN A 165 2.79 19.49 -17.99
N LEU A 166 1.49 19.14 -18.04
CA LEU A 166 1.04 17.76 -17.91
C LEU A 166 0.87 17.11 -19.28
N GLU A 167 1.30 15.85 -19.39
CA GLU A 167 1.08 15.03 -20.56
C GLU A 167 -0.21 14.20 -20.38
N VAL A 168 -1.18 14.36 -21.28
CA VAL A 168 -2.43 13.60 -21.26
C VAL A 168 -2.20 12.22 -21.83
N VAL A 169 -2.45 11.17 -21.04
CA VAL A 169 -2.47 9.79 -21.50
C VAL A 169 -3.79 9.47 -22.20
N LYS A 170 -4.91 9.82 -21.56
CA LYS A 170 -6.25 9.64 -22.12
C LYS A 170 -7.29 10.47 -21.36
N LYS A 171 -8.41 10.75 -22.02
CA LYS A 171 -9.65 11.21 -21.38
C LYS A 171 -10.51 9.99 -21.00
N LEU A 172 -11.12 10.00 -19.82
CA LEU A 172 -12.04 8.94 -19.40
C LEU A 172 -13.48 9.29 -19.79
N ASN A 173 -14.25 8.28 -20.23
CA ASN A 173 -15.63 8.46 -20.73
C ASN A 173 -16.69 8.47 -19.60
N GLY A 174 -16.28 8.56 -18.33
CA GLY A 174 -17.17 8.46 -17.16
C GLY A 174 -17.66 9.79 -16.58
N GLY A 175 -17.33 10.92 -17.22
CA GLY A 175 -17.73 12.25 -16.77
C GLY A 175 -17.08 13.36 -17.58
N ASN A 176 -17.50 14.60 -17.33
CA ASN A 176 -16.91 15.76 -17.99
C ASN A 176 -15.51 16.02 -17.41
N ASN A 177 -14.55 16.20 -18.32
CA ASN A 177 -13.18 16.63 -18.00
C ASN A 177 -12.43 15.77 -16.97
N ILE A 178 -12.58 14.44 -17.06
CA ILE A 178 -11.77 13.48 -16.31
C ILE A 178 -10.63 12.99 -17.20
N PHE A 179 -9.39 13.17 -16.74
CA PHE A 179 -8.18 12.87 -17.51
C PHE A 179 -7.22 11.99 -16.72
N VAL A 180 -6.50 11.14 -17.45
CA VAL A 180 -5.32 10.44 -16.95
C VAL A 180 -4.09 11.19 -17.44
N PHE A 181 -3.26 11.65 -16.51
CA PHE A 181 -2.02 12.36 -16.80
C PHE A 181 -0.82 11.48 -16.49
N LYS A 182 0.24 11.60 -17.30
CA LYS A 182 1.47 10.84 -17.13
C LYS A 182 2.25 11.35 -15.90
N THR A 183 2.74 10.42 -15.10
CA THR A 183 3.71 10.69 -14.01
C THR A 183 4.73 9.56 -13.95
N ALA A 184 5.81 9.76 -13.20
CA ALA A 184 6.70 8.64 -12.88
C ALA A 184 6.01 7.68 -11.89
N PRO A 185 6.42 6.40 -11.86
CA PRO A 185 5.93 5.42 -10.88
C PRO A 185 6.31 5.79 -9.44
N GLY A 186 5.63 5.16 -8.47
CA GLY A 186 5.94 5.35 -7.05
C GLY A 186 5.51 6.72 -6.53
N LEU A 187 6.32 7.26 -5.61
CA LEU A 187 5.98 8.46 -4.84
C LEU A 187 5.80 9.74 -5.68
N ASP A 188 6.35 9.82 -6.90
CA ASP A 188 6.13 10.96 -7.78
C ASP A 188 4.64 11.11 -8.14
N ALA A 189 3.99 10.00 -8.51
CA ALA A 189 2.55 9.98 -8.80
C ALA A 189 1.72 10.45 -7.59
N LEU A 190 2.03 9.92 -6.40
CA LEU A 190 1.34 10.27 -5.16
C LEU A 190 1.53 11.75 -4.81
N ASN A 191 2.77 12.24 -4.85
CA ASN A 191 3.09 13.62 -4.48
C ASN A 191 2.46 14.62 -5.45
N LYS A 192 2.52 14.37 -6.77
CA LYS A 192 1.89 15.23 -7.79
C LYS A 192 0.37 15.27 -7.64
N ALA A 193 -0.27 14.11 -7.46
CA ALA A 193 -1.71 14.04 -7.27
C ALA A 193 -2.15 14.80 -6.00
N ASN A 194 -1.44 14.61 -4.89
CA ASN A 194 -1.72 15.32 -3.64
C ASN A 194 -1.54 16.83 -3.78
N ALA A 195 -0.47 17.29 -4.44
CA ALA A 195 -0.22 18.71 -4.66
C ALA A 195 -1.35 19.36 -5.48
N LEU A 196 -1.83 18.69 -6.53
CA LEU A 196 -2.98 19.16 -7.31
C LEU A 196 -4.28 19.19 -6.52
N TYR A 197 -4.56 18.14 -5.74
CA TYR A 197 -5.75 18.13 -4.89
C TYR A 197 -5.72 19.25 -3.85
N GLN A 198 -4.58 19.42 -3.18
CA GLN A 198 -4.40 20.40 -2.12
C GLN A 198 -4.37 21.85 -2.63
N SER A 199 -4.09 22.09 -3.91
CA SER A 199 -4.17 23.44 -4.48
C SER A 199 -5.62 23.94 -4.60
N GLY A 200 -6.61 23.02 -4.63
CA GLY A 200 -8.02 23.36 -4.81
C GLY A 200 -8.40 23.78 -6.23
N GLU A 201 -7.47 23.72 -7.19
CA GLU A 201 -7.73 24.06 -8.60
C GLU A 201 -8.57 23.00 -9.33
N VAL A 202 -8.52 21.76 -8.85
CA VAL A 202 -9.19 20.60 -9.44
C VAL A 202 -10.24 20.07 -8.47
N VAL A 203 -11.25 19.38 -9.00
CA VAL A 203 -12.32 18.76 -8.18
C VAL A 203 -11.75 17.59 -7.37
N ALA A 204 -10.88 16.79 -7.99
CA ALA A 204 -10.16 15.70 -7.33
C ALA A 204 -8.89 15.36 -8.11
N ALA A 205 -7.88 14.86 -7.41
CA ALA A 205 -6.70 14.26 -8.02
C ALA A 205 -6.20 13.11 -7.14
N PHE A 206 -5.96 11.96 -7.74
CA PHE A 206 -5.43 10.78 -7.06
C PHE A 206 -4.54 9.96 -7.99
N PRO A 207 -3.53 9.27 -7.47
CA PRO A 207 -2.67 8.45 -8.30
C PRO A 207 -3.43 7.21 -8.80
N ASP A 208 -3.00 6.65 -9.93
CA ASP A 208 -3.58 5.44 -10.51
C ASP A 208 -3.08 4.19 -9.75
N TRP A 209 -3.77 3.84 -8.65
CA TRP A 209 -3.38 2.74 -7.78
C TRP A 209 -3.59 1.37 -8.44
N TRP A 210 -2.53 0.58 -8.53
CA TRP A 210 -2.69 -0.87 -8.60
C TRP A 210 -3.04 -1.42 -7.22
N THR A 211 -4.01 -2.32 -7.15
CA THR A 211 -4.43 -3.00 -5.91
C THR A 211 -4.47 -4.49 -6.15
N GLU A 212 -3.97 -5.28 -5.20
CA GLU A 212 -4.05 -6.74 -5.28
C GLU A 212 -5.51 -7.20 -5.24
N VAL A 213 -5.98 -7.84 -6.31
CA VAL A 213 -7.31 -8.46 -6.32
C VAL A 213 -7.17 -9.90 -5.84
N THR A 214 -7.57 -10.16 -4.60
CA THR A 214 -7.72 -11.54 -4.11
C THR A 214 -9.06 -12.09 -4.60
N THR A 215 -9.03 -13.09 -5.47
CA THR A 215 -10.23 -13.86 -5.80
C THR A 215 -10.55 -14.71 -4.58
N ARG A 216 -11.68 -14.45 -3.93
CA ARG A 216 -12.20 -15.26 -2.82
C ARG A 216 -12.89 -16.51 -3.35
#